data_AF-A0A7C2EMP5-F1
#
_entry.id   AF-A0A7C2EMP5-F1
#
_cell.length_a   1.000
_cell.length_b   1.000
_cell.length_c   1.000
_cell.angle_alpha   90.00
_cell.angle_beta   90.00
_cell.angle_gamma   90.00
#
_symmetry.space_group_name_H-M   'P 1'
#
loop_
_entity.id
_entity.type
_entity.pdbx_description
1 polymer ?
#
loop_
_entity_poly.entity_id
_entity_poly.type
_entity_poly.pdbx_seq_one_letter_code
_entity_poly.pdbx_strand_id
1 'polypeptide(L)'
;MKRIKVLIALIILAGAGIAMVNDSLAYPPFLPKSKKFGARDCTFCHVNAEGGEPYNERGQWLIKEKDRRKADAVDPEWLVDYKKAKGKKR
;
A
#
# COMPACT_ATOMS: atom_id res chain seq x y z
N MET A 1 -31.36 -39.40 3.97
CA MET A 1 -29.94 -39.65 4.31
C MET A 1 -28.96 -39.09 3.27
N LYS A 2 -28.91 -39.58 2.01
CA LYS A 2 -27.96 -39.07 0.98
C LYS A 2 -28.19 -37.60 0.56
N ARG A 3 -29.45 -37.18 0.40
CA ARG A 3 -29.81 -35.80 0.00
C ARG A 3 -29.47 -34.74 1.08
N ILE A 4 -29.59 -35.11 2.36
CA ILE A 4 -29.24 -34.24 3.50
C ILE A 4 -27.71 -34.03 3.56
N LYS A 5 -26.92 -35.07 3.30
CA LYS A 5 -25.45 -34.98 3.24
C LYS A 5 -24.96 -34.11 2.09
N VAL A 6 -25.64 -34.15 0.93
CA VAL A 6 -25.35 -33.29 -0.23
C VAL A 6 -25.68 -31.82 0.06
N LEU A 7 -26.79 -31.55 0.75
CA LEU A 7 -27.16 -30.19 1.16
C LEU A 7 -26.18 -29.60 2.19
N ILE A 8 -25.72 -30.39 3.16
CA ILE A 8 -24.71 -29.95 4.14
C ILE A 8 -23.36 -29.68 3.45
N ALA A 9 -22.95 -30.52 2.49
CA ALA A 9 -21.73 -30.31 1.72
C ALA A 9 -21.79 -29.03 0.87
N LEU A 10 -22.94 -28.70 0.27
CA LEU A 10 -23.14 -27.46 -0.48
C LEU A 10 -23.12 -26.21 0.40
N ILE A 11 -23.65 -26.30 1.63
CA ILE A 11 -23.63 -25.18 2.59
C ILE A 11 -22.20 -24.90 3.08
N ILE A 12 -21.40 -25.93 3.32
CA ILE A 12 -19.98 -25.78 3.72
C ILE A 12 -19.15 -25.21 2.56
N LEU A 13 -19.42 -25.62 1.32
CA LEU A 13 -18.71 -25.11 0.13
C LEU A 13 -19.09 -23.65 -0.18
N ALA A 14 -20.32 -23.23 0.12
CA ALA A 14 -20.75 -21.84 -0.03
C ALA A 14 -20.26 -20.91 1.11
N GLY A 15 -19.96 -21.46 2.29
CA GLY A 15 -19.49 -20.69 3.46
C GLY A 15 -18.00 -20.33 3.44
N ALA A 16 -17.17 -21.00 2.65
CA ALA A 16 -15.72 -20.82 2.64
C ALA A 16 -15.23 -19.59 1.82
N GLY A 17 -16.13 -18.82 1.20
CA GLY A 17 -15.77 -17.76 0.24
C GLY A 17 -15.66 -16.34 0.78
N ILE A 18 -15.95 -16.07 2.05
CA ILE A 18 -16.15 -14.67 2.53
C ILE A 18 -14.98 -14.12 3.38
N ALA A 19 -13.92 -14.89 3.62
CA ALA A 19 -12.82 -14.46 4.48
C ALA A 19 -11.71 -13.63 3.79
N MET A 20 -11.99 -12.98 2.65
CA MET A 20 -11.09 -11.99 2.06
C MET A 20 -11.76 -10.62 1.99
N VAL A 21 -12.18 -10.13 3.17
CA VAL A 21 -12.36 -8.70 3.37
C VAL A 21 -10.96 -8.08 3.41
N ASN A 22 -10.46 -7.70 2.24
CA ASN A 22 -9.33 -6.79 2.16
C ASN A 22 -9.73 -5.53 2.92
N ASP A 23 -9.00 -5.21 3.99
CA ASP A 23 -9.21 -4.00 4.78
C ASP A 23 -9.48 -2.83 3.84
N SER A 24 -10.59 -2.13 4.11
CA SER A 24 -11.04 -1.03 3.30
C SER A 24 -9.91 -0.01 3.12
N LEU A 25 -9.71 0.38 1.86
CA LEU A 25 -8.68 1.29 1.35
C LEU A 25 -8.85 2.74 1.83
N ALA A 26 -9.16 2.98 3.10
CA ALA A 26 -9.30 4.32 3.67
C ALA A 26 -8.04 4.81 4.37
N TYR A 27 -7.16 3.90 4.80
CA TYR A 27 -5.88 4.25 5.41
C TYR A 27 -4.75 3.49 4.72
N PRO A 28 -4.03 4.12 3.77
CA PRO A 28 -2.96 3.45 3.05
C PRO A 28 -1.95 2.84 4.04
N PRO A 29 -1.57 1.56 3.90
CA PRO A 29 -0.64 0.89 4.82
C PRO A 29 0.73 1.56 4.89
N PHE A 30 1.01 2.48 3.95
CA PHE A 30 2.21 3.30 3.85
C PHE A 30 2.25 4.45 4.86
N LEU A 31 1.12 4.91 5.42
CA LEU A 31 1.08 6.11 6.26
C LEU A 31 1.85 5.94 7.59
N PRO A 32 1.68 4.87 8.38
CA PRO A 32 2.45 4.67 9.61
C PRO A 32 3.95 4.60 9.34
N LYS A 33 4.34 3.91 8.26
CA LYS A 33 5.74 3.78 7.85
C LYS A 33 6.32 5.13 7.46
N SER A 34 5.60 5.90 6.65
CA SER A 34 6.01 7.25 6.21
C SER A 34 6.19 8.23 7.37
N LYS A 35 5.35 8.15 8.41
CA LYS A 35 5.47 9.00 9.61
C LYS A 35 6.80 8.80 10.34
N LYS A 36 7.37 7.58 10.35
CA LYS A 36 8.71 7.31 10.92
C LYS A 36 9.81 8.17 10.25
N PHE A 37 9.59 8.57 9.00
CA PHE A 37 10.50 9.40 8.21
C PHE A 37 10.10 10.88 8.17
N GLY A 38 9.15 11.31 9.01
CA GLY A 38 8.75 12.70 9.14
C GLY A 38 7.63 13.14 8.18
N ALA A 39 6.91 12.21 7.56
CA ALA A 39 5.73 12.56 6.78
C ALA A 39 4.63 13.18 7.68
N ARG A 40 4.15 14.37 7.28
CA ARG A 40 3.07 15.10 7.97
C ARG A 40 1.76 15.07 7.20
N ASP A 41 1.87 15.02 5.87
CA ASP A 41 0.77 15.06 4.92
C ASP A 41 1.18 14.35 3.62
N CYS A 42 0.24 14.27 2.67
CA CYS A 42 0.43 13.62 1.37
C CYS A 42 1.54 14.28 0.54
N THR A 43 1.80 15.58 0.73
CA THR A 43 2.84 16.32 -0.02
C THR A 43 4.25 15.85 0.32
N PHE A 44 4.40 14.98 1.34
CA PHE A 44 5.65 14.27 1.59
C PHE A 44 6.07 13.40 0.39
N CYS A 45 5.16 12.70 -0.29
CA CYS A 45 5.51 11.90 -1.49
C CYS A 45 4.83 12.39 -2.77
N HIS A 46 3.72 13.11 -2.63
CA HIS A 46 2.92 13.62 -3.73
C HIS A 46 3.20 15.11 -3.94
N VAL A 47 2.77 15.63 -5.09
CA VAL A 47 2.74 17.08 -5.34
C VAL A 47 1.48 17.68 -4.71
N ASN A 48 0.36 16.98 -4.82
CA ASN A 48 -0.96 17.44 -4.35
C ASN A 48 -1.21 17.04 -2.89
N ALA A 49 -2.00 17.84 -2.18
CA ALA A 49 -2.33 17.62 -0.77
C ALA A 49 -3.31 16.45 -0.58
N GLU A 50 -4.10 16.16 -1.61
CA GLU A 50 -5.04 15.05 -1.69
C GLU A 50 -4.34 13.70 -1.91
N GLY A 51 -3.05 13.73 -2.28
CA GLY A 51 -2.29 12.55 -2.69
C GLY A 51 -2.49 12.20 -4.17
N GLY A 52 -2.20 10.94 -4.52
CA GLY A 52 -2.27 10.47 -5.89
C GLY A 52 -1.20 11.07 -6.81
N GLU A 53 -1.36 10.88 -8.12
CA GLU A 53 -0.48 11.53 -9.09
C GLU A 53 -0.74 13.04 -9.16
N PRO A 54 0.30 13.87 -9.38
CA PRO A 54 1.70 13.51 -9.65
C PRO A 54 2.57 13.36 -8.39
N TYR A 55 3.68 12.63 -8.53
CA TYR A 55 4.65 12.39 -7.45
C TYR A 55 5.81 13.38 -7.45
N ASN A 56 6.26 13.80 -6.26
CA ASN A 56 7.47 14.62 -6.10
C ASN A 56 8.74 13.75 -6.23
N GLU A 57 9.94 14.34 -6.09
CA GLU A 57 11.22 13.61 -6.22
C GLU A 57 11.32 12.37 -5.33
N ARG A 58 10.79 12.44 -4.09
CA ARG A 58 10.81 11.33 -3.14
C ARG A 58 9.83 10.24 -3.57
N GLY A 59 8.62 10.60 -3.97
CA GLY A 59 7.64 9.65 -4.48
C GLY A 59 8.11 8.93 -5.75
N GLN A 60 8.69 9.67 -6.69
CA GLN A 60 9.29 9.09 -7.89
C GLN A 60 10.46 8.16 -7.57
N TRP A 61 11.29 8.51 -6.59
CA TRP A 61 12.37 7.63 -6.14
C TRP A 61 11.81 6.31 -5.59
N LEU A 62 10.77 6.36 -4.76
CA LEU A 62 10.12 5.16 -4.21
C LEU A 62 9.51 4.26 -5.30
N ILE A 63 8.93 4.83 -6.36
CA ILE A 63 8.40 4.07 -7.50
C ILE A 63 9.53 3.37 -8.25
N LYS A 64 10.62 4.07 -8.56
CA LYS A 64 11.80 3.47 -9.20
C LYS A 64 12.41 2.38 -8.32
N GLU A 65 12.39 2.58 -7.00
CA GLU A 65 12.90 1.63 -6.03
C GLU A 65 12.04 0.37 -5.96
N LYS A 66 10.71 0.49 -6.05
CA LYS A 66 9.79 -0.65 -6.20
C LYS A 66 10.19 -1.50 -7.38
N ASP A 67 10.43 -0.89 -8.54
CA ASP A 67 10.80 -1.60 -9.76
C ASP A 67 12.19 -2.24 -9.65
N ARG A 68 13.18 -1.53 -9.08
CA ARG A 68 14.53 -2.04 -8.82
C ARG A 68 14.51 -3.26 -7.89
N ARG A 69 13.68 -3.22 -6.85
CA ARG A 69 13.51 -4.30 -5.87
C ARG A 69 12.58 -5.41 -6.37
N LYS A 70 11.90 -5.21 -7.52
CA LYS A 70 10.86 -6.10 -8.05
C LYS A 70 9.77 -6.40 -7.01
N ALA A 71 9.39 -5.39 -6.25
CA ALA A 71 8.39 -5.50 -5.19
C ALA A 71 6.98 -5.26 -5.74
N ASP A 72 5.99 -5.92 -5.14
CA ASP A 72 4.57 -5.79 -5.54
C ASP A 72 4.00 -4.39 -5.20
N ALA A 73 4.51 -3.74 -4.17
CA ALA A 73 4.08 -2.42 -3.71
C ALA A 73 5.26 -1.57 -3.24
N VAL A 74 5.08 -0.24 -3.23
CA VAL A 74 6.04 0.70 -2.64
C VAL A 74 6.12 0.50 -1.13
N ASP A 75 7.32 0.54 -0.56
CA ASP A 75 7.52 0.56 0.89
C ASP A 75 8.27 1.83 1.35
N PRO A 76 7.64 2.70 2.16
CA PRO A 76 8.30 3.87 2.74
C PRO A 76 9.52 3.52 3.61
N GLU A 77 9.66 2.29 4.09
CA GLU A 77 10.85 1.87 4.86
C GLU A 77 12.13 1.92 4.03
N TRP A 78 12.05 1.94 2.69
CA TRP A 78 13.21 2.14 1.83
C TRP A 78 13.77 3.56 1.91
N LEU A 79 13.04 4.53 2.47
CA LEU A 79 13.52 5.91 2.62
C LEU A 79 14.79 6.04 3.48
N VAL A 80 15.20 5.00 4.21
CA VAL A 80 16.53 4.91 4.83
C VAL A 80 17.67 5.07 3.82
N ASP A 81 17.45 4.62 2.58
CA ASP A 81 18.42 4.67 1.48
C ASP A 81 18.26 5.93 0.62
N TYR A 82 17.20 6.72 0.84
CA TYR A 82 16.89 7.90 0.04
C TYR A 82 17.85 9.05 0.37
N LYS A 83 18.87 9.22 -0.47
CA LYS A 83 19.73 10.40 -0.45
C LYS A 83 19.09 11.49 -1.30
N LYS A 84 18.44 12.46 -0.66
CA LYS A 84 17.95 13.65 -1.37
C LYS A 84 19.12 14.26 -2.13
N ALA A 85 18.99 14.39 -3.45
CA ALA A 85 19.96 15.13 -4.24
C ALA A 85 20.11 16.52 -3.61
N LYS A 86 21.33 16.89 -3.21
CA LYS A 86 21.59 18.19 -2.59
C LYS A 86 21.30 19.28 -3.62
N GLY A 87 20.09 19.86 -3.62
CA GLY A 87 19.80 20.90 -4.61
C GLY A 87 18.39 21.46 -4.70
N LYS A 88 17.77 21.88 -3.58
CA LYS A 88 17.09 23.19 -3.39
C LYS A 88 16.42 23.19 -2.01
N LYS A 89 16.88 24.08 -1.14
CA LYS A 89 16.07 24.54 0.00
C LYS A 89 14.78 25.13 -0.60
N ARG A 90 13.64 24.76 -0.03
CA ARG A 90 12.43 25.57 -0.17
C ARG A 90 12.72 26.95 0.40
#